data_AF-A0A7C5D5U4-F1
#
_entry.id   AF-A0A7C5D5U4-F1
#
_cell.length_a   1.000
_cell.length_b   1.000
_cell.length_c   1.000
_cell.angle_alpha   90.00
_cell.angle_beta   90.00
_cell.angle_gamma   90.00
#
_symmetry.space_group_name_H-M   'P 1'
#
loop_
_entity.id
_entity.type
_entity.pdbx_description
1 polymer ?
#
loop_
_entity_poly.entity_id
_entity_poly.type
_entity_poly.pdbx_seq_one_letter_code
_entity_poly.pdbx_strand_id
1 'polypeptide(L)'
;MQTISISEIQRSLHKLDSFDIVEIVDKKRNKIKGYFLDSSYQSFIEKLTQNKENKKSNLLNIVGIIDSKEDIETTEESLREERLSRYD
;
A
#
# COMPACT_ATOMS: atom_id res chain seq x y z
N MET A 1 12.89 13.30 -22.70
CA MET A 1 11.89 12.26 -22.41
C MET A 1 11.37 11.72 -23.73
N GLN A 2 11.46 10.41 -23.97
CA GLN A 2 10.84 9.78 -25.14
C GLN A 2 9.38 9.50 -24.84
N THR A 3 8.51 9.77 -25.81
CA THR A 3 7.06 9.59 -25.66
C THR A 3 6.61 8.59 -26.71
N ILE A 4 5.99 7.50 -26.27
CA ILE A 4 5.44 6.46 -27.15
C ILE A 4 3.92 6.45 -27.01
N SER A 5 3.22 6.31 -28.13
CA SER A 5 1.78 6.11 -28.13
C SER A 5 1.40 4.64 -27.90
N ILE A 6 0.22 4.41 -27.31
CA ILE A 6 -0.31 3.06 -27.10
C ILE A 6 -0.41 2.28 -28.43
N SER A 7 -0.76 2.97 -29.52
CA SER A 7 -0.85 2.35 -30.84
C SER A 7 0.50 1.88 -31.38
N GLU A 8 1.60 2.57 -31.05
CA GLU A 8 2.95 2.14 -31.40
C GLU A 8 3.39 0.93 -30.56
N ILE A 9 3.04 0.90 -29.27
CA ILE A 9 3.29 -0.26 -28.40
C ILE A 9 2.57 -1.50 -28.94
N GLN A 10 1.30 -1.35 -29.32
CA GLN A 10 0.51 -2.47 -29.87
C GLN A 10 1.13 -3.07 -31.14
N ARG A 11 1.76 -2.26 -31.98
CA ARG A 11 2.42 -2.72 -33.22
C ARG A 11 3.85 -3.22 -32.99
N SER A 12 4.49 -2.82 -31.90
CA SER A 12 5.90 -3.07 -31.65
C SER A 12 6.14 -3.23 -30.15
N LEU A 13 5.60 -4.31 -29.59
CA LEU A 13 5.64 -4.57 -28.14
C LEU A 13 7.07 -4.67 -27.60
N HIS A 14 8.00 -5.23 -28.40
CA HIS A 14 9.42 -5.34 -28.07
C HIS A 14 10.12 -4.00 -27.78
N LYS A 15 9.52 -2.87 -28.19
CA LYS A 15 10.06 -1.55 -27.84
C LYS A 15 9.93 -1.25 -26.34
N LEU A 16 9.01 -1.91 -25.63
CA LEU A 16 8.91 -1.77 -24.17
C LEU A 16 10.14 -2.34 -23.45
N ASP A 17 10.80 -3.35 -24.01
CA ASP A 17 11.96 -4.01 -23.41
C ASP A 17 13.17 -3.07 -23.27
N SER A 18 13.20 -1.96 -24.01
CA SER A 18 14.25 -0.93 -23.86
C SER A 18 13.97 0.12 -22.78
N PHE A 19 12.84 0.05 -22.08
CA PHE A 19 12.47 1.02 -21.05
C PHE A 19 12.34 0.36 -19.69
N ASP A 20 13.14 0.81 -18.73
CA ASP A 20 13.06 0.38 -17.34
C ASP A 20 11.80 0.91 -16.64
N ILE A 21 11.39 2.14 -16.98
CA ILE A 21 10.27 2.86 -16.36
C ILE A 21 9.47 3.58 -17.44
N VAL A 22 8.16 3.35 -17.46
CA VAL A 22 7.22 4.00 -18.38
C VAL A 22 6.11 4.68 -17.58
N GLU A 23 5.94 5.98 -17.80
CA GLU A 23 4.85 6.75 -17.23
C GLU A 23 3.60 6.67 -18.12
N ILE A 24 2.47 6.26 -17.55
CA ILE A 24 1.20 6.16 -18.26
C ILE A 24 0.42 7.45 -18.05
N VAL A 25 0.35 8.29 -19.10
CA VAL A 25 -0.30 9.60 -19.05
C VAL A 25 -1.60 9.59 -19.85
N ASP A 26 -2.69 10.02 -19.23
CA ASP A 26 -3.94 10.39 -19.91
C ASP A 26 -3.77 11.79 -20.52
N LYS A 27 -3.45 11.82 -21.81
CA LYS A 27 -3.22 13.08 -22.56
C LYS A 27 -4.45 14.00 -22.56
N LYS A 28 -5.67 13.47 -22.46
CA LYS A 28 -6.89 14.29 -22.50
C LYS A 28 -7.09 15.06 -21.20
N ARG A 29 -6.75 14.45 -20.07
CA ARG A 29 -6.89 15.06 -18.73
C ARG A 29 -5.58 15.59 -18.16
N ASN A 30 -4.49 15.49 -18.93
CA ASN A 30 -3.11 15.76 -18.51
C ASN A 30 -2.78 15.16 -17.13
N LYS A 31 -3.19 13.90 -16.92
CA LYS A 31 -3.09 13.22 -15.62
C LYS A 31 -2.33 11.92 -15.74
N ILE A 32 -1.37 11.72 -14.84
CA ILE A 32 -0.64 10.46 -14.68
C ILE A 32 -1.60 9.42 -14.10
N LYS A 33 -1.75 8.29 -14.78
CA LYS A 33 -2.61 7.16 -14.38
C LYS A 33 -1.85 6.10 -13.61
N GLY A 34 -0.56 5.97 -13.88
CA GLY A 34 0.31 5.00 -13.23
C GLY A 34 1.66 4.91 -13.90
N TYR A 35 2.44 3.94 -13.43
CA TYR A 35 3.75 3.64 -13.95
C TYR A 35 3.80 2.15 -14.28
N PHE A 36 4.43 1.82 -15.40
CA PHE A 36 4.88 0.48 -15.71
C PHE A 36 6.37 0.42 -15.39
N LEU A 37 6.77 -0.66 -14.75
CA LEU A 37 8.14 -0.91 -14.32
C LEU A 37 8.55 -2.26 -14.87
N ASP A 38 9.80 -2.36 -15.33
CA ASP A 38 10.33 -3.63 -15.79
C ASP A 38 10.35 -4.67 -14.64
N SER A 39 10.23 -5.94 -15.03
CA SER A 39 10.23 -7.09 -14.13
C SER A 39 11.48 -7.19 -13.26
N SER A 40 12.63 -6.64 -13.68
CA SER A 40 13.85 -6.56 -12.87
C SER A 40 13.65 -5.84 -11.53
N TYR A 41 12.67 -4.93 -11.45
CA TYR A 41 12.33 -4.20 -10.22
C TYR A 41 11.36 -4.95 -9.31
N GLN A 42 10.88 -6.14 -9.70
CA GLN A 42 9.89 -6.92 -8.93
C GLN A 42 10.32 -7.11 -7.47
N SER A 43 11.54 -7.61 -7.23
CA SER A 43 12.03 -7.86 -5.87
C SER A 43 12.13 -6.59 -5.02
N PHE A 44 12.37 -5.44 -5.65
CA PHE A 44 12.39 -4.15 -4.96
C PHE A 44 10.97 -3.72 -4.57
N ILE A 45 10.00 -3.86 -5.48
CA ILE A 45 8.60 -3.53 -5.23
C ILE A 45 8.01 -4.44 -4.15
N GLU A 46 8.28 -5.75 -4.20
CA GLU A 46 7.81 -6.71 -3.20
C GLU A 46 8.31 -6.37 -1.78
N LYS A 47 9.58 -5.99 -1.66
CA LYS A 47 10.14 -5.52 -0.37
C LYS A 47 9.46 -4.25 0.10
N LEU A 48 9.17 -3.30 -0.80
CA LEU A 48 8.46 -2.07 -0.46
C LEU A 48 7.02 -2.34 0.01
N THR A 49 6.30 -3.23 -0.66
CA THR A 49 4.92 -3.60 -0.28
C THR A 49 4.91 -4.32 1.06
N GLN A 50 5.82 -5.26 1.28
CA GLN A 50 5.94 -5.99 2.55
C GLN A 50 6.26 -5.04 3.71
N ASN A 51 7.19 -4.10 3.53
CA ASN A 51 7.51 -3.08 4.54
C ASN A 51 6.32 -2.17 4.85
N LYS A 52 5.50 -1.86 3.84
CA LYS A 52 4.29 -1.04 4.01
C LYS A 52 3.19 -1.82 4.76
N GLU A 53 3.01 -3.09 4.47
CA GLU A 53 2.07 -3.97 5.19
C GLU A 53 2.49 -4.17 6.64
N ASN A 54 3.77 -4.42 6.90
CA ASN A 54 4.30 -4.53 8.25
C ASN A 54 4.10 -3.22 9.04
N LYS A 55 4.32 -2.06 8.42
CA LYS A 55 4.01 -0.77 9.05
C LYS A 55 2.52 -0.60 9.33
N LYS A 56 1.64 -1.03 8.43
CA LYS A 56 0.18 -0.97 8.62
C LYS A 56 -0.28 -1.89 9.74
N SER A 57 0.23 -3.12 9.80
CA SER A 57 -0.04 -4.09 10.87
C SER A 57 0.47 -3.57 12.21
N ASN A 58 1.69 -3.04 12.27
CA ASN A 58 2.22 -2.43 13.49
C ASN A 58 1.38 -1.24 13.96
N LEU A 59 0.91 -0.39 13.04
CA LEU A 59 0.00 0.70 13.39
C LEU A 59 -1.36 0.18 13.91
N LEU A 60 -1.93 -0.87 13.33
CA LEU A 60 -3.19 -1.47 13.79
C LEU A 60 -3.04 -2.14 15.17
N ASN A 61 -1.90 -2.80 15.42
CA ASN A 61 -1.56 -3.39 16.72
C ASN A 61 -1.34 -2.30 17.78
N ILE A 62 -0.71 -1.18 17.42
CA ILE A 62 -0.54 -0.02 18.31
C ILE A 62 -1.88 0.69 18.58
N VAL A 63 -2.79 0.69 17.62
CA VAL A 63 -4.12 1.30 17.73
C VAL A 63 -5.14 0.38 18.44
N GLY A 64 -4.73 -0.83 18.85
CA GLY A 64 -5.52 -1.65 19.78
C GLY A 64 -6.83 -2.20 19.22
N ILE A 65 -6.91 -2.41 17.90
CA ILE A 65 -8.11 -2.99 17.28
C ILE A 65 -7.84 -4.46 16.93
N ILE A 66 -8.19 -5.32 17.89
CA ILE A 66 -8.81 -6.64 17.73
C ILE A 66 -7.91 -7.73 17.13
N ASP A 67 -7.39 -8.60 18.01
CA ASP A 67 -7.40 -10.05 17.72
C ASP A 67 -7.69 -10.90 18.96
N SER A 68 -8.68 -10.51 19.76
CA SER A 68 -9.32 -11.46 20.67
C SER A 68 -10.82 -11.19 20.72
N LYS A 69 -11.56 -11.99 19.94
CA LYS A 69 -13.03 -12.13 20.01
C LYS A 69 -13.53 -12.66 21.37
N GLU A 70 -12.64 -12.86 22.35
CA GLU A 70 -12.97 -13.34 23.70
C GLU A 70 -12.77 -12.26 24.80
N ASP A 71 -12.09 -11.13 24.54
CA ASP A 71 -11.66 -10.20 25.62
C ASP A 71 -12.40 -8.85 25.68
N ILE A 72 -13.40 -8.63 24.82
CA ILE A 72 -14.10 -7.33 24.74
C ILE A 72 -14.89 -7.04 26.03
N GLU A 73 -15.48 -8.05 26.66
CA GLU A 73 -16.21 -7.87 27.93
C GLU A 73 -15.27 -7.58 29.10
N THR A 74 -14.10 -8.22 29.14
CA THR A 74 -13.12 -8.05 30.23
C THR A 74 -12.51 -6.65 30.23
N THR A 75 -12.38 -6.01 29.06
CA THR A 75 -11.66 -4.74 28.89
C THR A 75 -12.52 -3.53 29.30
N GLU A 76 -13.82 -3.52 29.03
CA GLU A 76 -14.70 -2.43 29.52
C GLU A 76 -14.83 -2.46 31.04
N GLU A 77 -15.00 -3.65 31.62
CA GLU A 77 -15.17 -3.81 33.07
C GLU A 77 -13.90 -3.39 33.81
N SER A 78 -12.72 -3.79 33.32
CA SER A 78 -11.43 -3.41 33.93
C SER A 78 -11.09 -1.93 33.78
N LEU A 79 -11.43 -1.29 32.65
CA LEU A 79 -11.29 0.17 32.48
C LEU A 79 -12.26 0.95 33.37
N ARG A 80 -13.41 0.38 33.71
CA ARG A 80 -14.39 0.96 34.62
C ARG A 80 -13.93 0.86 36.07
N GLU A 81 -13.43 -0.31 36.48
CA GLU A 81 -12.84 -0.53 37.81
C GLU A 81 -11.59 0.35 38.05
N GLU A 82 -10.72 0.51 37.05
CA GLU A 82 -9.54 1.40 37.16
C GLU A 82 -9.95 2.87 37.33
N ARG A 83 -11.06 3.30 36.72
CA ARG A 83 -11.57 4.67 36.91
C ARG A 83 -12.18 4.88 38.28
N LEU A 84 -12.88 3.89 38.82
CA LEU A 84 -13.53 3.97 40.13
C LEU A 84 -12.50 3.96 41.27
N SER A 85 -11.45 3.14 41.16
CA SER A 85 -10.36 3.06 42.15
C SER A 85 -9.47 4.30 42.27
N ARG A 86 -9.61 5.28 41.36
CA ARG A 86 -8.94 6.60 41.48
C ARG A 86 -9.70 7.58 42.37
N TYR A 87 -10.91 7.23 42.82
CA TYR A 87 -11.76 8.07 43.66
C TYR A 87 -11.98 7.52 45.08
N ASP A 88 -11.37 6.38 45.42
CA ASP A 88 -11.22 5.85 46.78
C ASP A 88 -9.82 6.18 47.34
#